data_AF-A0A9E4HDZ8-F1
#
_entry.id   AF-A0A9E4HDZ8-F1
#
_cell.length_a   1.000
_cell.length_b   1.000
_cell.length_c   1.000
_cell.angle_alpha   90.00
_cell.angle_beta   90.00
_cell.angle_gamma   90.00
#
_symmetry.space_group_name_H-M   'P 1'
#
loop_
_entity.id
_entity.type
_entity.pdbx_description
1 polymer ?
#
loop_
_entity_poly.entity_id
_entity_poly.type
_entity_poly.pdbx_seq_one_letter_code
_entity_poly.pdbx_strand_id
1 'polypeptide(L)' 'MKVRCQSLIFTLLVFLSVTSSADTLHVGVGQEYSTLSSAARNAQPGETILVHCEVYNGGEFI' A
#
# COMPACT_ATOMS: atom_id res chain seq x y z
N MET A 1 -36.02 7.31 -18.19
CA MET A 1 -35.44 7.49 -16.84
C MET A 1 -34.44 8.64 -16.88
N LYS A 2 -34.72 9.77 -16.21
CA LYS A 2 -33.78 10.90 -16.07
C LYS A 2 -33.01 10.69 -14.76
N VAL A 3 -31.85 10.06 -14.82
CA VAL A 3 -30.94 9.97 -13.68
C VAL A 3 -30.38 11.39 -13.47
N ARG A 4 -30.65 11.98 -12.30
CA ARG A 4 -30.16 13.33 -12.01
C ARG A 4 -28.64 13.28 -11.80
N CYS A 5 -27.91 14.22 -12.42
CA CYS A 5 -26.45 14.31 -12.34
C CYS A 5 -25.93 14.26 -10.89
N GLN A 6 -26.69 14.83 -9.95
CA GLN A 6 -26.40 14.80 -8.52
C GLN A 6 -26.36 13.37 -7.93
N SER A 7 -27.16 12.45 -8.46
CA SER A 7 -27.14 11.05 -8.05
C SER A 7 -25.85 10.34 -8.51
N LEU A 8 -25.33 10.69 -9.68
CA LEU A 8 -24.06 10.13 -10.20
C LEU A 8 -22.86 10.60 -9.38
N ILE A 9 -22.83 11.88 -9.01
CA ILE A 9 -21.77 12.46 -8.17
C ILE A 9 -21.74 11.79 -6.80
N PHE A 10 -22.91 11.55 -6.20
CA PHE A 10 -22.99 10.90 -4.89
C PHE A 10 -22.50 9.45 -4.94
N THR A 11 -22.89 8.69 -5.98
CA THR A 11 -22.39 7.32 -6.17
C THR A 11 -20.88 7.28 -6.41
N LEU A 12 -20.34 8.22 -7.18
CA LEU A 12 -18.89 8.33 -7.42
C LEU A 12 -18.10 8.60 -6.13
N LEU A 13 -18.59 9.53 -5.29
CA LEU A 13 -17.94 9.87 -4.01
C LEU A 13 -17.94 8.70 -3.03
N VAL A 14 -19.04 7.95 -2.95
CA VAL A 14 -19.11 6.73 -2.12
C VAL A 14 -18.10 5.70 -2.61
N PHE A 15 -17.98 5.48 -3.93
CA PHE A 15 -16.99 4.54 -4.48
C PHE A 15 -15.54 4.94 -4.18
N LEU A 16 -15.20 6.23 -4.27
CA LEU A 16 -13.85 6.71 -3.94
C LEU A 16 -13.48 6.54 -2.46
N SER A 17 -14.47 6.46 -1.57
CA SER A 17 -14.23 6.35 -0.14
C SER A 17 -13.82 4.93 0.29
N VAL A 18 -14.12 3.92 -0.52
CA VAL A 18 -13.87 2.49 -0.17
C VAL A 18 -12.46 2.04 -0.59
N THR A 19 -11.74 2.80 -1.42
CA THR A 19 -10.45 2.37 -1.98
C THR A 19 -9.23 2.63 -1.10
N SER A 20 -9.40 3.20 0.09
CA SER A 20 -8.28 3.47 1.01
C SER A 20 -8.02 2.27 1.92
N SER A 21 -7.38 1.22 1.40
CA SER A 21 -6.75 0.18 2.25
C SER A 21 -5.26 0.46 2.37
N ALA A 22 -4.75 0.58 3.59
CA ALA A 22 -3.32 0.57 3.84
C ALA A 22 -2.82 -0.89 3.82
N ASP A 23 -1.93 -1.22 2.90
CA ASP A 23 -1.31 -2.54 2.82
C ASP A 23 -0.03 -2.62 3.68
N THR A 24 0.39 -3.84 4.00
CA THR A 24 1.62 -4.11 4.75
C THR A 24 2.62 -4.86 3.88
N LEU A 25 3.75 -4.21 3.58
CA LEU A 25 4.85 -4.79 2.82
C LEU A 25 5.77 -5.56 3.77
N HIS A 26 5.88 -6.87 3.57
CA HIS A 26 6.69 -7.74 4.42
C HIS A 26 8.11 -7.90 3.87
N VAL A 27 9.11 -7.62 4.72
CA VAL A 27 10.54 -7.76 4.41
C VAL A 27 11.16 -8.91 5.18
N GLY A 28 11.80 -9.84 4.49
CA GLY A 28 12.52 -10.99 5.06
C GLY A 28 12.70 -12.14 4.06
N VAL A 29 13.43 -13.18 4.45
CA VAL A 29 13.62 -14.39 3.65
C VAL A 29 12.27 -15.07 3.42
N GLY A 30 11.93 -15.30 2.15
CA GLY A 30 10.66 -15.91 1.75
C GLY A 30 9.42 -14.99 1.86
N GLN A 31 9.61 -13.71 2.19
CA GLN A 31 8.56 -12.69 2.12
C GLN A 31 8.48 -12.08 0.71
N GLU A 32 7.49 -11.21 0.49
CA GLU A 32 7.33 -10.46 -0.76
C GLU A 32 8.60 -9.68 -1.14
N TYR A 33 9.22 -9.04 -0.15
CA TYR A 33 10.46 -8.30 -0.33
C TYR A 33 11.59 -8.96 0.45
N SER A 34 12.69 -9.26 -0.21
CA SER A 34 13.89 -9.79 0.45
C SER A 34 14.73 -8.70 1.12
N THR A 35 14.47 -7.43 0.81
CA THR A 35 15.27 -6.29 1.26
C THR A 35 14.43 -5.07 1.60
N LEU A 36 14.88 -4.26 2.55
CA LEU A 36 14.21 -3.02 2.97
C LEU A 36 14.15 -2.02 1.82
N SER A 37 15.26 -1.87 1.07
CA SER A 37 15.33 -0.94 -0.05
C SER A 37 14.42 -1.32 -1.23
N SER A 38 14.02 -2.60 -1.36
CA SER A 38 13.02 -3.00 -2.38
C SER A 38 11.60 -2.69 -1.93
N ALA A 39 11.24 -2.98 -0.66
CA ALA A 39 9.95 -2.59 -0.11
C ALA A 39 9.75 -1.07 -0.14
N ALA A 40 10.75 -0.30 0.29
CA ALA A 40 10.66 1.16 0.33
C ALA A 40 10.45 1.82 -1.04
N ARG A 41 11.01 1.23 -2.11
CA ARG A 41 10.80 1.72 -3.48
C ARG A 41 9.40 1.45 -4.02
N ASN A 42 8.70 0.46 -3.48
CA ASN A 42 7.35 0.08 -3.90
C ASN A 42 6.26 0.57 -2.95
N ALA A 43 6.63 0.98 -1.74
CA ALA A 43 5.70 1.50 -0.74
C ALA A 43 4.99 2.76 -1.23
N GLN A 44 3.67 2.77 -1.11
CA GLN A 44 2.80 3.90 -1.36
C GLN A 44 2.48 4.64 -0.05
N PRO A 45 2.10 5.94 -0.13
CA PRO A 45 1.70 6.70 1.04
C PRO A 45 0.57 6.01 1.83
N GLY A 46 0.81 5.80 3.12
CA GLY A 46 -0.15 5.17 4.03
C GLY A 46 0.08 3.67 4.27
N GLU A 47 0.95 3.02 3.49
CA GLU A 47 1.32 1.62 3.71
C GLU A 47 2.34 1.47 4.85
N THR A 48 2.43 0.26 5.38
CA THR A 48 3.36 -0.10 6.46
C THR A 48 4.42 -1.06 5.94
N ILE A 49 5.70 -0.82 6.26
CA ILE A 49 6.76 -1.80 6.00
C ILE A 49 7.03 -2.57 7.29
N LEU A 50 6.81 -3.88 7.24
CA LEU A 50 7.07 -4.79 8.36
C LEU A 50 8.33 -5.61 8.09
N VAL A 51 9.38 -5.34 8.87
CA VAL A 51 10.66 -6.05 8.77
C VAL A 51 10.70 -7.20 9.76
N HIS A 52 10.86 -8.42 9.25
CA HIS A 52 10.98 -9.62 10.07
C HIS A 52 12.37 -9.73 10.71
N CYS A 53 12.46 -10.40 11.85
CA CYS A 53 13.70 -10.55 12.60
C CYS A 53 14.65 -11.56 11.94
N GLU A 54 15.59 -11.06 11.12
CA GLU A 54 16.59 -11.86 10.42
C GLU A 54 17.92 -11.11 10.29
N VAL A 55 18.93 -11.75 9.69
CA VAL A 55 20.22 -11.12 9.36
C VAL A 55 20.14 -10.50 7.97
N TYR A 56 20.26 -9.17 7.92
CA TYR A 56 20.30 -8.43 6.67
C TYR A 56 21.74 -8.03 6.33
N ASN A 57 22.04 -7.96 5.03
CA ASN A 57 23.32 -7.41 4.58
C ASN A 57 23.39 -5.93 4.97
N GLY A 58 24.50 -5.51 5.57
CA GLY A 58 24.72 -4.11 5.93
C GLY A 58 24.75 -3.21 4.69
N GLY A 59 24.46 -1.92 4.88
CA GLY A 59 24.49 -0.92 3.80
C GLY A 59 23.17 -0.71 3.07
N GLU A 60 22.05 -1.26 3.57
CA GLU A 60 20.71 -0.90 3.10
C GLU A 60 20.27 0.45 3.69
N PHE A 61 19.72 1.30 2.84
CA PHE A 61 19.14 2.59 3.21
C PHE A 61 17.88 2.87 2.38
N ILE A 62 17.03 3.75 2.90
CA ILE A 62 15.79 4.25 2.30
C ILE A 62 15.92 5.72 1.94
#